data_AF-A0A939X9J0-F1
#
_entry.id   AF-A0A939X9J0-F1
#
_cell.length_a   1.000
_cell.length_b   1.000
_cell.length_c   1.000
_cell.angle_alpha   90.00
_cell.angle_beta   90.00
_cell.angle_gamma   90.00
#
_symmetry.space_group_name_H-M   'P 1'
#
loop_
_entity.id
_entity.type
_entity.pdbx_description
1 polymer ?
#
loop_
_entity_poly.entity_id
_entity_poly.type
_entity_poly.pdbx_seq_one_letter_code
_entity_poly.pdbx_strand_id
1 'polypeptide(L)' 'MFDRGKPEAALLLDLLREKKLHISTAESCTGGMIAASLTAIAGSSDVVNGGVVSYTNEVKHNVLGVKTETLEKFSAV' A
#
# COMPACT_ATOMS: atom_id res chain seq x y z
N MET A 1 24.66 -2.70 -3.44
CA MET A 1 24.85 -2.79 -1.98
C MET A 1 23.74 -1.96 -1.36
N PHE A 2 22.87 -2.55 -0.52
CA PHE A 2 21.80 -1.79 0.13
C PHE A 2 22.41 -0.84 1.15
N ASP A 3 22.17 0.46 0.99
CA ASP A 3 22.53 1.46 1.98
C ASP A 3 21.65 1.26 3.23
N ARG A 4 22.26 0.81 4.32
CA ARG A 4 21.55 0.54 5.59
C ARG A 4 21.12 1.83 6.31
N GLY A 5 21.54 3.01 5.86
CA GLY A 5 21.11 4.30 6.40
C GLY A 5 19.85 4.86 5.72
N LYS A 6 19.43 4.28 4.59
CA LYS A 6 18.29 4.76 3.81
C LYS A 6 16.99 4.09 4.29
N PRO A 7 15.90 4.85 4.51
CA PRO A 7 14.61 4.27 4.90
C PRO A 7 14.12 3.24 3.87
N GLU A 8 13.46 2.18 4.34
CA GLU A 8 12.97 1.07 3.51
C GLU A 8 12.03 1.57 2.40
N ALA A 9 11.17 2.55 2.71
CA ALA A 9 10.31 3.21 1.73
C ALA A 9 11.10 3.83 0.58
N ALA A 10 12.21 4.49 0.87
CA ALA A 10 13.03 5.14 -0.14
C ALA A 10 13.79 4.10 -0.99
N LEU A 11 14.21 2.97 -0.41
CA LEU A 11 14.79 1.86 -1.17
C LEU A 11 13.76 1.22 -2.11
N LEU A 12 12.53 1.02 -1.66
CA LEU A 12 11.45 0.47 -2.47
C LEU A 12 11.09 1.40 -3.64
N LEU A 13 10.97 2.71 -3.39
CA LEU A 13 10.65 3.69 -4.43
C LEU A 13 11.72 3.73 -5.53
N ASP A 14 13.00 3.70 -5.17
CA ASP A 14 14.08 3.63 -6.16
C ASP A 14 13.99 2.37 -7.03
N LEU A 15 13.73 1.21 -6.41
CA LEU A 15 13.59 -0.05 -7.13
C LEU A 15 12.40 -0.03 -8.11
N LEU A 16 11.29 0.57 -7.70
CA LEU A 16 10.11 0.72 -8.55
C LEU A 16 10.37 1.68 -9.72
N ARG A 17 11.10 2.78 -9.50
CA ARG A 17 11.55 3.70 -10.57
C ARG A 17 12.42 3.00 -11.60
N GLU A 18 13.43 2.25 -11.14
CA GLU A 18 14.32 1.49 -12.03
C GLU A 18 13.54 0.52 -12.92
N LYS A 19 12.51 -0.12 -12.33
CA LYS A 19 11.66 -1.08 -13.02
C LYS A 19 10.50 -0.45 -13.81
N LYS A 20 10.33 0.88 -13.75
CA LYS A 20 9.19 1.60 -14.34
C LYS A 20 7.83 1.04 -13.87
N LEU A 21 7.72 0.75 -12.58
CA LEU A 21 6.51 0.25 -11.94
C LEU A 21 5.95 1.29 -10.97
N HIS A 22 4.63 1.24 -10.78
CA HIS A 22 3.93 2.04 -9.78
C HIS A 22 3.41 1.13 -8.65
N ILE A 23 3.06 1.71 -7.52
CA ILE A 23 2.50 1.01 -6.36
C ILE A 23 1.23 1.70 -5.85
N SER A 24 0.29 0.88 -5.37
CA SER A 24 -0.85 1.31 -4.57
C SER A 24 -0.94 0.44 -3.32
N THR A 25 -1.53 0.96 -2.23
CA THR A 25 -1.76 0.18 -1.01
C THR A 25 -3.24 -0.06 -0.74
N ALA A 26 -3.55 -1.22 -0.15
CA ALA A 26 -4.83 -1.50 0.49
C ALA A 26 -4.54 -1.92 1.93
N GLU A 27 -4.98 -1.12 2.90
CA GLU A 27 -4.53 -1.21 4.29
C GLU A 27 -5.71 -1.45 5.24
N SER A 28 -5.58 -2.43 6.14
CA SER A 28 -6.55 -2.66 7.22
C SER A 28 -5.88 -2.32 8.55
N CYS A 29 -5.22 -3.27 9.20
CA CYS A 29 -4.61 -3.08 10.53
C CYS A 29 -3.52 -2.00 10.61
N THR A 30 -2.86 -1.68 9.50
CA THR A 30 -1.85 -0.61 9.44
C THR A 30 -2.46 0.79 9.36
N GLY A 31 -3.76 0.92 9.06
CA GLY A 31 -4.47 2.19 9.12
C GLY A 31 -3.91 3.32 8.22
N GLY A 32 -3.16 2.98 7.17
CA GLY A 32 -2.50 3.96 6.30
C GLY A 32 -1.03 4.23 6.61
N MET A 33 -0.44 3.55 7.60
CA MET A 33 0.97 3.73 7.96
C MET A 33 1.94 3.36 6.81
N ILE A 34 1.57 2.42 5.93
CA ILE A 34 2.41 2.09 4.77
C ILE A 34 2.38 3.24 3.77
N ALA A 35 1.18 3.72 3.41
CA ALA A 35 1.04 4.89 2.54
C ALA A 35 1.74 6.13 3.12
N ALA A 36 1.63 6.37 4.43
CA ALA A 36 2.31 7.47 5.11
C ALA A 36 3.84 7.35 5.01
N SER A 37 4.39 6.15 5.22
CA SER A 37 5.84 5.90 5.09
C SER A 37 6.33 6.15 3.67
N LEU A 38 5.58 5.70 2.65
CA LEU A 38 5.93 5.92 1.25
C LEU A 38 5.87 7.40 0.85
N THR A 39 4.80 8.09 1.25
CA THR A 39 4.54 9.49 0.87
C THR A 39 5.35 10.50 1.66
N ALA A 40 6.01 10.09 2.75
CA ALA A 40 6.99 10.91 3.45
C ALA A 40 8.28 11.13 2.62
N ILE A 41 8.55 10.30 1.61
CA ILE A 41 9.71 10.44 0.75
C ILE A 41 9.43 11.45 -0.36
N ALA A 42 10.24 12.50 -0.45
CA ALA A 42 10.11 13.51 -1.49
C ALA A 42 10.13 12.87 -2.89
N GLY A 43 9.20 13.33 -3.74
CA GLY A 43 9.05 12.83 -5.11
C GLY A 43 8.32 11.49 -5.23
N SER A 44 7.82 10.88 -4.14
CA SER A 44 7.10 9.60 -4.19
C SER A 44 5.89 9.58 -5.13
N SER A 45 5.33 10.73 -5.51
CA SER A 45 4.18 10.85 -6.40
C SER A 45 4.44 10.38 -7.84
N ASP A 46 5.69 10.17 -8.23
CA ASP A 46 6.04 9.58 -9.53
C ASP A 46 5.83 8.06 -9.58
N VAL A 47 5.67 7.42 -8.42
CA VAL A 47 5.54 5.96 -8.27
C VAL A 47 4.29 5.55 -7.49
N VAL A 48 3.90 6.32 -6.47
CA VAL A 48 2.77 6.00 -5.59
C VAL A 48 1.49 6.55 -6.20
N ASN A 49 0.61 5.66 -6.66
CA ASN A 49 -0.69 6.03 -7.24
C ASN A 49 -1.73 6.40 -6.18
N GLY A 50 -1.55 5.93 -4.95
CA GLY A 50 -2.46 6.18 -3.83
C GLY A 50 -2.69 4.93 -2.98
N GLY A 51 -3.66 4.99 -2.08
CA GLY A 51 -4.01 3.85 -1.25
C GLY A 51 -5.41 3.95 -0.67
N VAL A 52 -5.94 2.82 -0.23
CA VAL A 52 -7.26 2.70 0.40
C VAL A 52 -7.06 2.11 1.79
N VAL A 53 -7.55 2.79 2.82
CA VAL A 53 -7.67 2.21 4.16
C VAL A 53 -9.02 1.49 4.27
N SER A 54 -9.02 0.18 4.04
CA SER A 54 -10.18 -0.70 4.02
C SER A 54 -10.36 -1.47 5.33
N TYR A 55 -10.53 -0.76 6.45
CA TYR A 55 -10.61 -1.39 7.78
C TYR A 55 -11.83 -2.31 7.93
N THR A 56 -13.00 -1.87 7.47
CA THR A 56 -14.25 -2.65 7.55
C THR A 56 -14.44 -3.56 6.33
N ASN A 57 -15.19 -4.65 6.51
CA ASN A 57 -15.58 -5.54 5.40
C ASN A 57 -16.38 -4.78 4.32
N GLU A 58 -17.20 -3.81 4.73
CA GLU A 58 -17.94 -2.96 3.82
C GLU A 58 -17.00 -2.16 2.89
N VAL A 59 -15.93 -1.56 3.42
CA VAL A 59 -14.97 -0.83 2.56
C VAL A 59 -14.19 -1.80 1.67
N LYS A 60 -13.81 -2.98 2.19
CA LYS A 60 -13.18 -4.04 1.37
C LYS A 60 -14.08 -4.43 0.18
N HIS A 61 -15.38 -4.55 0.40
CA HIS A 61 -16.34 -4.87 -0.65
C HIS A 61 -16.57 -3.70 -1.60
N ASN A 62 -17.02 -2.55 -1.09
CA ASN A 62 -17.51 -1.44 -1.88
C ASN A 62 -16.40 -0.70 -2.65
N VAL A 63 -15.19 -0.63 -2.08
CA VAL A 63 -14.08 0.13 -2.68
C VAL A 63 -13.10 -0.78 -3.41
N LEU A 64 -12.76 -1.94 -2.83
CA LEU A 64 -11.77 -2.86 -3.41
C LEU A 64 -12.40 -4.03 -4.19
N GLY A 65 -13.74 -4.16 -4.18
CA GLY A 65 -14.43 -5.22 -4.90
C GLY A 65 -14.23 -6.61 -4.30
N VAL A 66 -13.82 -6.72 -3.03
CA VAL A 66 -13.67 -8.01 -2.36
C VAL A 66 -15.05 -8.67 -2.25
N LYS A 67 -15.18 -9.89 -2.76
CA LYS A 67 -16.45 -10.62 -2.75
C LYS A 67 -16.94 -10.88 -1.32
N THR A 68 -18.23 -10.66 -1.09
CA THR A 68 -18.86 -10.92 0.22
C THR A 68 -18.68 -12.37 0.64
N GLU A 69 -18.82 -13.30 -0.30
CA GLU A 69 -18.66 -14.74 -0.04
C GLU A 69 -17.23 -15.08 0.43
N THR A 70 -16.22 -14.33 -0.04
CA THR A 70 -14.84 -14.48 0.43
C THR A 70 -14.69 -14.05 1.89
N LEU A 71 -15.26 -12.89 2.24
CA LEU A 71 -15.17 -12.31 3.58
C LEU A 71 -15.91 -13.17 4.62
N GLU A 72 -17.06 -13.73 4.26
CA GLU A 72 -17.84 -14.62 5.11
C GLU A 72 -17.15 -15.98 5.32
N LYS A 73 -16.55 -16.54 4.26
CA LYS A 73 -15.93 -17.87 4.30
C LYS A 73 -14.57 -17.89 5.01
N PHE A 74 -13.75 -16.85 4.84
CA PHE A 74 -12.35 -16.86 5.28
C PHE A 74 -12.01 -15.81 6.35
N SER A 75 -12.96 -14.93 6.71
CA SER A 75 -12.72 -13.75 7.55
C SER A 75 -11.70 -12.77 6.93
N ALA A 76 -11.47 -11.63 7.58
CA ALA A 76 -10.72 -10.49 7.05
C ALA A 76 -9.35 -10.26 7.71
N VAL A 77 -8.85 -11.26 8.46
CA VAL A 77 -7.74 -11.15 9.41
C VAL A 77 -6.55 -12.00 8.98
#